data_AF-A0A520BED9-F1
#
_entry.id   AF-A0A520BED9-F1
#
_cell.length_a   1.000
_cell.length_b   1.000
_cell.length_c   1.000
_cell.angle_alpha   90.00
_cell.angle_beta   90.00
_cell.angle_gamma   90.00
#
_symmetry.space_group_name_H-M   'P 1'
#
loop_
_entity.id
_entity.type
_entity.pdbx_description
1 polymer ?
#
loop_
_entity_poly.entity_id
_entity_poly.type
_entity_poly.pdbx_seq_one_letter_code
_entity_poly.pdbx_strand_id
1 'polypeptide(L)' 'RIGEVLEFWGPDELHEMNEIQATLPAEGRVAGDVVQVKLHALATDAGTLELAAVSREGQRWKIEFDVRQQ' A
#
# COMPACT_ATOMS: atom_id res chain seq x y z
N ARG A 1 -18.90 -1.40 3.62
CA ARG A 1 -18.39 -2.30 4.69
C ARG A 1 -17.01 -2.73 4.23
N ILE A 2 -15.94 -2.27 4.86
CA ILE A 2 -14.57 -2.61 4.44
C ILE A 2 -14.21 -3.94 5.10
N GLY A 3 -14.38 -5.02 4.35
CA GLY A 3 -13.96 -6.36 4.75
C GLY A 3 -14.74 -7.00 5.91
N GLU A 4 -14.27 -8.20 6.24
CA GLU A 4 -14.63 -8.99 7.42
C GLU A 4 -13.37 -9.12 8.27
N VAL A 5 -13.49 -8.86 9.57
CA VAL A 5 -12.38 -9.10 10.51
C VAL A 5 -12.46 -10.57 10.89
N LEU A 6 -11.43 -11.33 10.54
CA LEU A 6 -11.32 -12.74 10.90
C LEU A 6 -10.67 -12.85 12.27
N GLU A 7 -11.32 -13.55 13.20
CA GLU A 7 -10.74 -13.83 14.54
C GLU A 7 -9.64 -14.89 14.49
N PHE A 8 -9.63 -15.71 13.42
CA PHE A 8 -8.68 -16.78 13.18
C PHE A 8 -8.49 -17.00 11.67
N TRP A 9 -7.30 -17.45 11.28
CA TRP A 9 -6.98 -17.95 9.94
C TRP A 9 -6.09 -19.18 10.06
N GLY A 10 -6.28 -20.15 9.16
CA GLY A 10 -5.43 -21.32 9.05
C GLY A 10 -4.00 -20.97 8.59
N PRO A 11 -3.02 -21.88 8.76
CA PRO A 11 -1.61 -21.63 8.42
C PRO A 11 -1.37 -21.18 6.98
N ASP A 12 -2.19 -21.64 6.03
CA ASP A 12 -2.04 -21.39 4.60
C ASP A 12 -3.08 -20.39 4.05
N GLU A 13 -3.89 -19.78 4.94
CA GLU A 13 -4.94 -18.82 4.53
C GLU A 13 -4.44 -17.38 4.55
N LEU A 14 -3.38 -17.09 5.30
CA LEU A 14 -2.73 -15.79 5.33
C LEU A 14 -1.26 -15.93 4.94
N HIS A 15 -0.87 -15.23 3.89
CA HIS A 15 0.52 -15.18 3.44
C HIS A 15 1.10 -13.80 3.73
N GLU A 16 2.25 -13.78 4.41
CA GLU A 16 3.03 -12.56 4.53
C GLU A 16 3.56 -12.17 3.14
N MET A 17 3.49 -10.88 2.85
CA MET A 17 3.94 -10.34 1.57
C MET A 17 5.13 -9.41 1.79
N ASN A 18 5.89 -9.19 0.73
CA ASN A 18 6.98 -8.22 0.73
C ASN A 18 6.49 -6.83 1.12
N GLU A 19 7.40 -6.04 1.69
CA GLU A 19 7.12 -4.66 2.02
C GLU A 19 6.67 -3.86 0.80
N ILE A 20 5.70 -2.98 1.03
CA ILE A 20 5.31 -1.98 0.05
C ILE A 20 6.38 -0.89 0.05
N GLN A 21 7.14 -0.78 -1.04
CA GLN A 21 8.17 0.24 -1.23
C GLN A 21 7.92 1.03 -2.52
N ALA A 22 8.15 2.34 -2.46
CA ALA A 22 8.07 3.23 -3.60
C ALA A 22 9.21 4.25 -3.53
N THR A 23 9.93 4.42 -4.65
CA THR A 23 10.95 5.49 -4.76
C THR A 23 10.26 6.75 -5.26
N LEU A 24 10.29 7.81 -4.46
CA LEU A 24 9.70 9.10 -4.81
C LEU A 24 10.76 10.01 -5.46
N PRO A 25 10.36 10.88 -6.40
CA PRO A 25 11.24 11.95 -6.86
C PRO A 25 11.68 12.82 -5.69
N ALA A 26 12.97 13.16 -5.62
CA ALA A 26 13.53 14.01 -4.57
C ALA A 26 13.21 15.51 -4.77
N GLU A 27 12.29 15.86 -5.67
CA GLU A 27 11.95 17.25 -5.95
C GLU A 27 11.40 17.93 -4.69
N GLY A 28 12.17 18.90 -4.15
CA GLY A 28 11.85 19.58 -2.90
C GLY A 28 12.15 18.78 -1.62
N ARG A 29 12.88 17.66 -1.70
CA ARG A 29 13.32 16.85 -0.54
C ARG A 29 14.79 16.47 -0.63
N VAL A 30 15.38 16.06 0.49
CA VAL A 30 16.73 15.49 0.52
C VAL A 30 16.64 14.00 0.19
N ALA A 31 17.56 13.49 -0.63
CA ALA A 31 17.63 12.06 -0.92
C ALA A 31 17.85 11.28 0.38
N GLY A 32 17.02 10.25 0.61
CA GLY A 32 17.00 9.47 1.86
C GLY A 32 15.96 9.96 2.88
N ASP A 33 15.29 11.08 2.64
CA ASP A 33 14.17 11.52 3.49
C ASP A 33 13.03 10.49 3.46
N VAL A 34 12.53 10.14 4.65
CA VAL A 34 11.37 9.26 4.81
C VAL A 34 10.13 10.12 4.99
N VAL A 35 9.09 9.83 4.21
CA VAL A 35 7.81 10.54 4.25
C VAL A 35 6.78 9.69 4.97
N GLN A 36 6.21 10.18 6.06
CA GLN A 36 5.08 9.50 6.69
C GLN A 36 3.82 9.69 5.82
N VAL A 37 3.15 8.57 5.52
CA VAL A 37 1.94 8.55 4.70
C VAL A 37 0.82 7.76 5.38
N LYS A 38 -0.42 8.04 5.00
CA LYS A 38 -1.57 7.15 5.22
C LYS A 38 -1.83 6.38 3.93
N LEU A 39 -2.06 5.08 4.04
CA LEU A 39 -2.51 4.28 2.91
C LEU A 39 -4.02 4.46 2.71
N HIS A 40 -4.38 4.80 1.48
CA HIS A 40 -5.76 4.84 1.01
C HIS A 40 -5.97 3.65 0.10
N ALA A 41 -6.97 2.83 0.42
CA ALA A 41 -7.34 1.65 -0.34
C ALA A 41 -8.71 1.86 -1.00
N LEU A 42 -8.84 1.45 -2.26
CA LEU A 42 -10.10 1.41 -2.99
C LEU A 42 -10.21 0.06 -3.70
N ALA A 43 -11.24 -0.71 -3.38
CA ALA A 43 -11.63 -1.87 -4.17
C ALA A 43 -12.50 -1.40 -5.33
N THR A 44 -12.11 -1.75 -6.56
CA THR A 44 -12.89 -1.43 -7.75
C THR A 44 -13.90 -2.53 -8.06
N ASP A 45 -14.93 -2.20 -8.83
CA ASP A 45 -15.94 -3.19 -9.27
C ASP A 45 -15.33 -4.31 -10.15
N ALA A 46 -14.15 -4.05 -10.74
CA ALA A 46 -13.39 -5.04 -11.49
C ALA A 46 -12.62 -6.04 -10.59
N GLY A 47 -12.69 -5.89 -9.27
CA GLY A 47 -11.99 -6.76 -8.31
C GLY A 47 -10.53 -6.39 -8.06
N THR A 48 -10.08 -5.21 -8.51
CA THR A 48 -8.71 -4.72 -8.29
C THR A 48 -8.67 -3.89 -7.01
N LEU A 49 -7.64 -4.12 -6.18
CA LEU A 49 -7.31 -3.24 -5.06
C LEU A 49 -6.34 -2.15 -5.53
N GLU A 50 -6.79 -0.90 -5.50
CA GLU A 50 -5.94 0.26 -5.72
C GLU A 50 -5.42 0.80 -4.38
N LEU A 51 -4.11 1.02 -4.30
CA LEU A 51 -3.46 1.60 -3.13
C LEU A 51 -2.79 2.92 -3.49
N ALA A 52 -2.97 3.91 -2.62
CA ALA A 52 -2.29 5.19 -2.70
C ALA A 52 -1.70 5.60 -1.35
N ALA A 53 -0.47 6.09 -1.38
CA ALA A 53 0.16 6.75 -0.25
C ALA A 53 -0.19 8.24 -0.26
N VAL A 54 -0.80 8.72 0.83
CA VAL A 54 -1.16 10.14 1.00
C VAL A 54 -0.37 10.72 2.17
N SER A 55 0.49 11.68 1.87
CA SER A 55 1.25 12.42 2.90
C SER A 55 0.36 13.36 3.71
N ARG A 56 0.87 13.85 4.83
CA ARG A 56 0.17 14.86 5.65
C ARG A 56 0.03 16.20 4.93
N GLU A 57 0.95 16.48 4.00
CA GLU A 57 1.00 17.70 3.19
C GLU A 57 0.14 17.62 1.92
N GLY A 58 -0.61 16.53 1.74
CA GLY A 58 -1.58 16.35 0.64
C GLY A 58 -1.00 15.76 -0.64
N GLN A 59 0.31 15.47 -0.68
CA GLN A 59 0.91 14.72 -1.80
C GLN A 59 0.37 13.30 -1.84
N ARG A 60 0.13 12.79 -3.06
CA ARG A 60 -0.47 11.47 -3.32
C ARG A 60 0.35 10.71 -4.35
N TRP A 61 0.71 9.47 -4.04
CA TRP A 61 1.43 8.57 -4.94
C TRP A 61 0.67 7.27 -5.11
N LYS A 62 0.56 6.80 -6.36
CA LYS A 62 0.09 5.44 -6.65
C LYS A 62 1.13 4.45 -6.15
N ILE A 63 0.66 3.43 -5.47
CA ILE A 63 1.50 2.30 -5.07
C ILE A 63 1.38 1.22 -6.13
N GLU A 64 2.53 0.78 -6.64
CA GLU A 64 2.62 -0.43 -7.44
C GLU A 64 3.11 -1.55 -6.53
N PHE A 65 2.40 -2.68 -6.58
CA PHE A 65 2.66 -3.81 -5.73
C PHE A 65 2.78 -5.04 -6.61
N ASP A 66 3.93 -5.71 -6.56
CA ASP A 66 4.13 -6.94 -7.32
C ASP A 66 3.76 -8.15 -6.45
N VAL A 67 2.69 -8.83 -6.85
CA VAL A 67 2.18 -10.03 -6.18
C VAL A 67 2.77 -11.33 -6.75
N ARG A 68 3.60 -11.24 -7.81
CA ARG A 68 4.10 -12.41 -8.57
C ARG A 68 5.41 -12.98 -8.05
N GLN A 69 5.98 -12.43 -6.98
CA GLN A 69 7.22 -12.89 -6.35
C GLN A 69 6.97 -13.95 -5.25
N GLN A 70 5.85 -14.67 -5.30
CA GLN A 70 5.61 -15.90 -4.52
C GLN A 70 5.90 -17.13 -5.36
#